data_AF-A0AAU6Q0N0-F1
#
_entry.id   AF-A0AAU6Q0N0-F1
#
_cell.length_a   1.000
_cell.length_b   1.000
_cell.length_c   1.000
_cell.angle_alpha   90.00
_cell.angle_beta   90.00
_cell.angle_gamma   90.00
#
_symmetry.space_group_name_H-M   'P 1'
#
loop_
_entity.id
_entity.type
_entity.pdbx_description
1 polymer ?
#
loop_
_entity_poly.entity_id
_entity_poly.type
_entity_poly.pdbx_seq_one_letter_code
_entity_poly.pdbx_strand_id
1 'polypeptide(L)'
;MEGKFHGCGHDGHTTSLLAAAKRLSETRNFSGTVHLIFQPAEELLYGGRVMLDDGLFDQFPCDAIFAFHNGPGAPTGLFLFREGVSMAAADTVKVHIKGKSSHGAMPEHGIDANVIASHIVVALQTIVSRNVIRIPIESRNLLDSIRLKGVGKDTDFAIWMHRRCSSDCAGI
;
A
#
# COMPACT_ATOMS: atom_id res chain seq x y z
N MET A 1 -13.26 0.34 18.91
CA MET A 1 -13.97 1.21 17.95
C MET A 1 -14.83 0.28 17.11
N GLU A 2 -16.14 0.41 17.24
CA GLU A 2 -17.08 -0.32 16.41
C GLU A 2 -16.88 0.09 14.93
N GLY A 3 -16.98 -0.88 14.00
CA GLY A 3 -16.81 -0.64 12.57
C GLY A 3 -15.37 -0.47 12.06
N LYS A 4 -14.34 -0.71 12.87
CA LYS A 4 -12.92 -0.67 12.44
C LYS A 4 -12.24 -2.03 12.52
N PHE A 5 -11.41 -2.34 11.53
CA PHE A 5 -10.76 -3.64 11.40
C PHE A 5 -9.37 -3.50 10.74
N HIS A 6 -8.42 -4.36 11.13
CA HIS A 6 -7.10 -4.47 10.50
C HIS A 6 -7.13 -5.50 9.36
N GLY A 7 -7.87 -5.21 8.29
CA GLY A 7 -8.04 -6.15 7.16
C GLY A 7 -6.80 -6.41 6.34
N CYS A 8 -5.83 -5.51 6.39
CA CYS A 8 -4.54 -5.64 5.69
C CYS A 8 -3.41 -6.15 6.60
N GLY A 9 -3.66 -6.34 7.91
CA GLY A 9 -2.67 -6.89 8.85
C GLY A 9 -1.60 -5.92 9.34
N HIS A 10 -1.84 -4.61 9.26
CA HIS A 10 -0.89 -3.57 9.74
C HIS A 10 -0.62 -3.63 11.25
N ASP A 11 -1.53 -4.22 12.03
CA ASP A 11 -1.30 -4.59 13.43
C ASP A 11 -0.20 -5.63 13.57
N GLY A 12 -0.20 -6.65 12.70
CA GLY A 12 0.87 -7.63 12.58
C GLY A 12 2.21 -6.98 12.23
N HIS A 13 2.24 -6.12 11.20
CA HIS A 13 3.49 -5.44 10.80
C HIS A 13 4.07 -4.56 11.92
N THR A 14 3.20 -3.77 12.57
CA THR A 14 3.60 -2.94 13.72
C THR A 14 4.17 -3.81 14.85
N THR A 15 3.49 -4.91 15.17
CA THR A 15 3.92 -5.84 16.24
C THR A 15 5.27 -6.49 15.89
N SER A 16 5.45 -6.94 14.65
CA SER A 16 6.70 -7.53 14.18
C SER A 16 7.85 -6.53 14.21
N LEU A 17 7.62 -5.26 13.84
CA LEU A 17 8.64 -4.23 13.90
C LEU A 17 9.09 -3.94 15.33
N LEU A 18 8.14 -3.86 16.27
CA LEU A 18 8.43 -3.70 17.69
C LEU A 18 9.21 -4.90 18.25
N ALA A 19 8.86 -6.12 17.83
CA ALA A 19 9.59 -7.32 18.24
C ALA A 19 11.04 -7.31 17.70
N ALA A 20 11.25 -6.90 16.44
CA ALA A 20 12.58 -6.73 15.86
C ALA A 20 13.38 -5.65 16.60
N ALA A 21 12.76 -4.50 16.89
CA ALA A 21 13.35 -3.42 17.67
C ALA A 21 13.85 -3.88 19.04
N LYS A 22 13.01 -4.65 19.76
CA LYS A 22 13.36 -5.24 21.05
C LYS A 22 14.59 -6.16 20.90
N ARG A 23 14.56 -7.10 19.95
CA ARG A 23 15.66 -8.05 19.75
C ARG A 23 16.98 -7.38 19.35
N LEU A 24 16.92 -6.37 18.48
CA LEU A 24 18.10 -5.62 18.03
C LEU A 24 18.68 -4.78 19.16
N SER A 25 17.85 -4.20 20.01
CA SER A 25 18.31 -3.38 21.15
C SER A 25 18.90 -4.20 22.30
N GLU A 26 18.45 -5.45 22.50
CA GLU A 26 18.99 -6.38 23.50
C GLU A 26 20.39 -6.90 23.11
N THR A 27 20.59 -7.20 21.82
CA THR A 27 21.85 -7.83 21.36
C THR A 27 22.86 -6.83 20.84
N ARG A 28 22.39 -5.78 20.16
CA ARG A 28 23.19 -4.77 19.42
C ARG A 28 24.32 -5.41 18.60
N ASN A 29 24.10 -6.62 18.10
CA ASN A 29 25.10 -7.41 17.40
C ASN A 29 25.13 -7.04 15.91
N PHE A 30 25.36 -5.76 15.63
CA PHE A 30 25.51 -5.18 14.30
C PHE A 30 26.40 -3.94 14.41
N SER A 31 27.00 -3.52 13.31
CA SER A 31 27.70 -2.23 13.20
C SER A 31 26.92 -1.35 12.22
N GLY A 32 26.78 -0.07 12.55
CA GLY A 32 25.89 0.88 11.88
C GLY A 32 24.65 1.28 12.69
N THR A 33 23.67 1.83 12.00
CA THR A 33 22.45 2.45 12.52
C THR A 33 21.23 1.76 11.94
N VAL A 34 20.25 1.48 12.81
CA VAL A 34 18.94 0.94 12.38
C VAL A 34 17.85 1.96 12.68
N HIS A 35 17.18 2.43 11.63
CA HIS A 35 16.01 3.28 11.74
C HIS A 35 14.73 2.44 11.65
N LEU A 36 13.82 2.60 12.62
CA LEU A 36 12.55 1.90 12.65
C LEU A 36 11.45 2.88 12.23
N ILE A 37 10.87 2.66 11.06
CA ILE A 37 9.93 3.58 10.44
C ILE A 37 8.52 3.01 10.59
N PHE A 38 7.69 3.71 11.35
CA PHE A 38 6.28 3.39 11.55
C PHE A 38 5.44 4.37 10.72
N GLN A 39 5.11 3.99 9.48
CA GLN A 39 4.42 4.88 8.53
C GLN A 39 2.91 4.87 8.74
N PRO A 40 2.25 6.01 8.97
CA PRO A 40 0.79 6.08 9.05
C PRO A 40 0.14 5.99 7.66
N ALA A 41 -1.20 5.94 7.64
CA ALA A 41 -2.03 6.28 6.47
C ALA A 41 -1.65 5.60 5.14
N GLU A 42 -1.25 4.32 5.18
CA GLU A 42 -0.90 3.58 3.96
C GLU A 42 -2.10 3.35 3.04
N GLU A 43 -3.25 2.95 3.60
CA GLU A 43 -4.48 2.64 2.84
C GLU A 43 -5.02 3.85 2.03
N LEU A 44 -4.56 5.06 2.35
CA LEU A 44 -4.90 6.29 1.64
C LEU A 44 -3.87 6.66 0.56
N LEU A 45 -2.83 5.83 0.38
CA LEU A 45 -1.71 6.02 -0.53
C LEU A 45 -0.95 7.34 -0.30
N TYR A 46 -0.99 7.87 0.92
CA TYR A 46 -0.51 9.22 1.22
C TYR A 46 0.58 9.27 2.29
N GLY A 47 0.52 8.41 3.31
CA GLY A 47 1.40 8.56 4.48
C GLY A 47 2.89 8.49 4.18
N GLY A 48 3.31 7.64 3.23
CA GLY A 48 4.71 7.60 2.80
C GLY A 48 5.16 8.90 2.13
N ARG A 49 4.30 9.52 1.31
CA ARG A 49 4.60 10.79 0.64
C ARG A 49 4.79 11.92 1.64
N VAL A 50 3.90 12.04 2.62
CA VAL A 50 4.00 13.06 3.68
C VAL A 50 5.30 12.92 4.46
N MET A 51 5.69 11.69 4.83
CA MET A 51 6.94 11.48 5.55
C MET A 51 8.15 11.93 4.72
N LEU A 52 8.15 11.69 3.39
CA LEU A 52 9.20 12.18 2.51
C LEU A 52 9.21 13.72 2.44
N ASP A 53 8.03 14.34 2.32
CA ASP A 53 7.90 15.81 2.27
C ASP A 53 8.33 16.46 3.61
N ASP A 54 8.17 15.74 4.73
CA ASP A 54 8.68 16.13 6.06
C ASP A 54 10.20 15.84 6.23
N GLY A 55 10.90 15.41 5.18
CA GLY A 55 12.35 15.20 5.18
C GLY A 55 12.79 13.91 5.91
N LEU A 56 12.01 12.83 5.83
CA LEU A 56 12.32 11.54 6.49
C LEU A 56 13.77 11.11 6.27
N PHE A 57 14.27 11.12 5.03
CA PHE A 57 15.63 10.67 4.73
C PHE A 57 16.70 11.74 4.90
N ASP A 58 16.31 13.01 5.02
CA ASP A 58 17.24 14.07 5.41
C ASP A 58 17.56 13.99 6.91
N GLN A 59 16.55 13.61 7.72
CA GLN A 59 16.69 13.44 9.17
C GLN A 59 17.23 12.06 9.57
N PHE A 60 16.88 11.02 8.81
CA PHE A 60 17.22 9.62 9.08
C PHE A 60 17.79 8.95 7.82
N PRO A 61 19.05 9.27 7.44
CA PRO A 61 19.67 8.68 6.26
C PRO A 61 19.84 7.17 6.43
N CYS A 62 19.67 6.41 5.35
CA CYS A 62 19.93 4.98 5.33
C CYS A 62 20.42 4.51 3.96
N ASP A 63 21.29 3.51 3.94
CA ASP A 63 21.81 2.90 2.71
C ASP A 63 20.81 1.93 2.07
N ALA A 64 19.97 1.31 2.90
CA ALA A 64 18.98 0.32 2.47
C ALA A 64 17.68 0.43 3.26
N ILE A 65 16.57 0.10 2.61
CA ILE A 65 15.25 0.05 3.23
C ILE A 65 14.59 -1.31 3.04
N PHE A 66 14.06 -1.85 4.13
CA PHE A 66 13.39 -3.14 4.15
C PHE A 66 11.96 -2.98 4.65
N ALA A 67 11.01 -3.56 3.93
CA ALA A 67 9.62 -3.65 4.34
C ALA A 67 9.10 -5.05 4.02
N PHE A 68 8.05 -5.49 4.71
CA PHE A 68 7.34 -6.71 4.35
C PHE A 68 5.84 -6.49 4.52
N HIS A 69 5.08 -7.22 3.71
CA HIS A 69 3.63 -7.30 3.82
C HIS A 69 3.24 -8.75 4.11
N ASN A 70 2.08 -8.98 4.72
CA ASN A 70 1.56 -10.35 4.79
C ASN A 70 1.16 -10.80 3.38
N GLY A 71 1.28 -12.10 3.11
CA GLY A 71 0.86 -12.70 1.84
C GLY A 71 -0.35 -13.61 2.08
N PRO A 72 -1.59 -13.10 2.01
CA PRO A 72 -2.77 -13.95 2.11
C PRO A 72 -2.72 -15.10 1.10
N GLY A 73 -2.84 -16.34 1.58
CA GLY A 73 -2.77 -17.55 0.75
C GLY A 73 -1.35 -18.12 0.55
N ALA A 74 -0.29 -17.43 0.98
CA ALA A 74 1.06 -17.99 1.01
C ALA A 74 1.25 -18.92 2.24
N PRO A 75 2.08 -19.97 2.14
CA PRO A 75 2.42 -20.81 3.30
C PRO A 75 3.10 -20.00 4.42
N THR A 76 2.72 -20.26 5.66
CA THR A 76 3.36 -19.65 6.84
C THR A 76 4.84 -20.02 6.91
N GLY A 77 5.69 -19.06 7.27
CA GLY A 77 7.14 -19.25 7.39
C GLY A 77 7.90 -19.10 6.07
N LEU A 78 7.20 -18.79 4.97
CA LEU A 78 7.80 -18.50 3.68
C LEU A 78 7.85 -16.99 3.43
N PHE A 79 9.03 -16.48 3.11
CA PHE A 79 9.21 -15.13 2.57
C PHE A 79 9.32 -15.21 1.05
N LEU A 80 8.59 -14.34 0.36
CA LEU A 80 8.55 -14.25 -1.08
C LEU A 80 9.25 -12.96 -1.50
N PHE A 81 10.17 -13.07 -2.46
CA PHE A 81 10.90 -11.93 -3.01
C PHE A 81 10.74 -11.88 -4.52
N ARG A 82 10.85 -10.66 -5.05
CA ARG A 82 10.84 -10.39 -6.47
C ARG A 82 11.81 -9.26 -6.77
N GLU A 83 12.68 -9.48 -7.75
CA GLU A 83 13.53 -8.43 -8.28
C GLU A 83 12.75 -7.52 -9.25
N GLY A 84 13.01 -6.22 -9.19
CA GLY A 84 12.34 -5.23 -10.02
C GLY A 84 10.93 -4.88 -9.54
N VAL A 85 10.02 -4.63 -10.49
CA VAL A 85 8.65 -4.17 -10.18
C VAL A 85 7.86 -5.28 -9.48
N SER A 86 7.44 -4.99 -8.25
CA SER A 86 6.76 -5.94 -7.37
C SER A 86 5.25 -5.74 -7.26
N MET A 87 4.77 -4.49 -7.37
CA MET A 87 3.35 -4.13 -7.22
C MET A 87 2.87 -3.25 -8.38
N ALA A 88 1.56 -3.24 -8.61
CA ALA A 88 0.94 -2.39 -9.62
C ALA A 88 0.81 -0.94 -9.11
N ALA A 89 0.88 0.03 -10.02
CA ALA A 89 0.48 1.39 -9.71
C ALA A 89 -1.04 1.46 -9.46
N ALA A 90 -1.47 2.35 -8.56
CA ALA A 90 -2.86 2.60 -8.24
C ALA A 90 -3.13 4.11 -8.16
N ASP A 91 -4.33 4.51 -8.57
CA ASP A 91 -4.83 5.88 -8.48
C ASP A 91 -6.35 5.86 -8.28
N THR A 92 -6.92 6.95 -7.77
CA THR A 92 -8.35 7.08 -7.47
C THR A 92 -8.94 8.30 -8.17
N VAL A 93 -9.92 8.05 -9.05
CA VAL A 93 -10.69 9.10 -9.73
C VAL A 93 -12.08 9.24 -9.11
N LYS A 94 -12.49 10.46 -8.78
CA LYS A 94 -13.85 10.78 -8.32
C LYS A 94 -14.62 11.46 -9.46
N VAL A 95 -15.73 10.85 -9.89
CA VAL A 95 -16.60 11.39 -10.94
C VAL A 95 -17.89 11.90 -10.33
N HIS A 96 -18.20 13.18 -10.52
CA HIS A 96 -19.46 13.78 -10.08
C HIS A 96 -20.42 13.93 -11.26
N ILE A 97 -21.58 13.28 -11.18
CA ILE A 97 -22.60 13.29 -12.23
C ILE A 97 -23.77 14.17 -11.78
N LYS A 98 -23.99 15.27 -12.49
CA LYS A 98 -25.08 16.21 -12.23
C LYS A 98 -26.24 15.95 -13.17
N GLY A 99 -27.33 15.41 -12.64
CA GLY A 99 -28.60 15.25 -13.35
C GLY A 99 -29.55 16.44 -13.16
N LYS A 100 -30.81 16.22 -13.52
CA LYS A 100 -31.93 17.14 -13.30
C LYS A 100 -33.10 16.35 -12.73
N SER A 101 -33.57 16.69 -11.55
CA SER A 101 -34.69 16.02 -10.91
C SER A 101 -36.01 16.24 -11.66
N SER A 102 -36.87 15.24 -11.66
CA SER A 102 -38.26 15.31 -12.11
C SER A 102 -39.14 14.38 -11.27
N HIS A 103 -40.46 14.44 -11.49
CA HIS A 103 -41.37 13.45 -10.92
C HIS A 103 -41.03 12.07 -11.52
N GLY A 104 -40.97 11.02 -10.68
CA GLY A 104 -40.53 9.68 -11.14
C GLY A 104 -41.41 9.06 -12.24
N ALA A 105 -42.67 9.48 -12.34
CA ALA A 105 -43.58 9.08 -13.42
C ALA A 105 -43.53 9.98 -14.68
N MET A 106 -42.69 11.03 -14.68
CA MET A 106 -42.50 11.98 -15.79
C MET A 106 -41.00 12.13 -16.09
N PRO A 107 -40.32 11.06 -16.52
CA PRO A 107 -38.88 11.06 -16.74
C PRO A 107 -38.43 12.02 -17.86
N GLU A 108 -39.30 12.33 -18.83
CA GLU A 108 -39.04 13.25 -19.94
C GLU A 108 -38.74 14.69 -19.50
N HIS A 109 -39.06 15.05 -18.24
CA HIS A 109 -38.77 16.37 -17.69
C HIS A 109 -37.42 16.44 -16.93
N GLY A 110 -36.78 15.29 -16.71
CA GLY A 110 -35.55 15.14 -15.93
C GLY A 110 -34.34 14.65 -16.74
N ILE A 111 -33.22 14.52 -16.05
CA ILE A 111 -31.99 13.86 -16.51
C ILE A 111 -31.55 12.94 -15.39
N ASP A 112 -31.73 11.63 -15.58
CA ASP A 112 -31.45 10.63 -14.56
C ASP A 112 -29.95 10.35 -14.44
N ALA A 113 -29.35 10.83 -13.34
CA ALA A 113 -27.94 10.62 -13.04
C ALA A 113 -27.59 9.14 -12.78
N ASN A 114 -28.53 8.32 -12.32
CA ASN A 114 -28.29 6.90 -12.05
C ASN A 114 -28.15 6.10 -13.35
N VAL A 115 -28.97 6.42 -14.36
CA VAL A 115 -28.86 5.81 -15.69
C VAL A 115 -27.53 6.18 -16.33
N ILE A 116 -27.13 7.46 -16.26
CA ILE A 116 -25.82 7.92 -16.75
C ILE A 116 -24.68 7.20 -16.04
N ALA A 117 -24.71 7.12 -14.70
CA ALA A 117 -23.70 6.43 -13.92
C ALA A 117 -23.58 4.96 -14.31
N SER A 118 -24.71 4.29 -14.53
CA SER A 118 -24.74 2.88 -14.94
C SER A 118 -24.06 2.67 -16.30
N HIS A 119 -24.33 3.55 -17.27
CA HIS A 119 -23.66 3.49 -18.57
C HIS A 119 -22.16 3.77 -18.48
N ILE A 120 -21.73 4.70 -17.61
CA ILE A 120 -20.30 4.93 -17.34
C ILE A 120 -19.64 3.67 -16.77
N VAL A 121 -20.27 3.01 -15.79
CA VAL A 121 -19.74 1.76 -15.21
C VAL A 121 -19.55 0.68 -16.27
N VAL A 122 -20.53 0.49 -17.15
CA VAL A 122 -20.43 -0.47 -18.26
C VAL A 122 -19.30 -0.10 -19.22
N ALA A 123 -19.20 1.18 -19.60
CA ALA A 123 -18.16 1.65 -20.52
C ALA A 123 -16.75 1.50 -19.93
N LEU A 124 -16.56 1.75 -18.63
CA LEU A 124 -15.24 1.61 -17.96
C LEU A 124 -14.68 0.19 -18.08
N GLN A 125 -15.53 -0.85 -18.16
CA GLN A 125 -15.07 -2.23 -18.34
C GLN A 125 -14.35 -2.46 -19.68
N THR A 126 -14.56 -1.58 -20.66
CA THR A 126 -13.88 -1.65 -21.96
C THR A 126 -12.43 -1.19 -21.88
N ILE A 127 -12.05 -0.37 -20.90
CA ILE A 127 -10.66 0.10 -20.75
C ILE A 127 -9.72 -1.09 -20.59
N VAL A 128 -9.96 -1.94 -19.58
CA VAL A 128 -9.12 -3.11 -19.35
C VAL A 128 -9.31 -4.15 -20.46
N SER A 129 -10.55 -4.41 -20.88
CA SER A 129 -10.81 -5.53 -21.78
C SER A 129 -10.43 -5.29 -23.24
N ARG A 130 -10.34 -4.02 -23.70
CA ARG A 130 -10.10 -3.67 -25.11
C ARG A 130 -8.88 -2.78 -25.34
N ASN A 131 -8.50 -1.94 -24.37
CA ASN A 131 -7.45 -0.92 -24.59
C ASN A 131 -6.11 -1.26 -23.94
N VAL A 132 -6.07 -2.22 -23.01
CA VAL A 132 -4.81 -2.66 -22.38
C VAL A 132 -4.26 -3.88 -23.14
N ILE A 133 -3.06 -3.74 -23.71
CA ILE A 133 -2.33 -4.87 -24.29
C ILE A 133 -1.89 -5.79 -23.15
N ARG A 134 -2.10 -7.10 -23.34
CA ARG A 134 -1.70 -8.13 -22.38
C ARG A 134 -0.21 -8.02 -22.05
N ILE A 135 0.11 -7.82 -20.77
CA ILE A 135 1.48 -7.97 -20.27
C ILE A 135 1.86 -9.47 -20.33
N PRO A 136 3.00 -9.85 -20.93
CA PRO A 136 3.42 -11.25 -21.02
C PRO A 136 3.50 -11.94 -19.65
N ILE A 137 2.99 -13.18 -19.60
CA ILE A 137 2.87 -14.00 -18.37
C ILE A 137 4.23 -14.40 -17.81
N GLU A 138 5.32 -14.30 -18.58
CA GLU A 138 6.67 -14.65 -18.09
C GLU A 138 7.08 -13.84 -16.85
N SER A 139 6.46 -12.68 -16.64
CA SER A 139 6.63 -11.89 -15.42
C SER A 139 5.96 -12.48 -14.17
N ARG A 140 5.06 -13.48 -14.24
CA ARG A 140 4.36 -14.05 -13.06
C ARG A 140 5.10 -15.16 -12.30
N ASN A 141 6.13 -15.77 -12.88
CA ASN A 141 6.74 -16.99 -12.32
C ASN A 141 8.12 -16.81 -11.63
N LEU A 142 8.60 -15.57 -11.47
CA LEU A 142 9.80 -15.27 -10.69
C LEU A 142 9.39 -14.80 -9.28
N LEU A 143 9.07 -15.78 -8.43
CA LEU A 143 9.17 -15.62 -6.99
C LEU A 143 10.34 -16.50 -6.55
N ASP A 144 11.51 -15.91 -6.44
CA ASP A 144 12.66 -16.63 -5.93
C ASP A 144 12.56 -16.70 -4.41
N SER A 145 12.68 -17.92 -3.88
CA SER A 145 12.89 -18.14 -2.45
C SER A 145 14.35 -17.83 -2.13
N ILE A 146 14.66 -16.55 -1.92
CA ILE A 146 16.01 -16.14 -1.56
C ILE A 146 16.20 -16.38 -0.06
N ARG A 147 17.20 -17.20 0.30
CA ARG A 147 17.78 -17.17 1.66
C ARG A 147 18.56 -15.87 1.78
N LEU A 148 18.14 -14.99 2.68
CA LEU A 148 18.86 -13.76 3.00
C LEU A 148 20.33 -14.09 3.33
N LYS A 149 21.25 -13.74 2.42
CA LYS A 149 22.67 -13.67 2.76
C LYS A 149 22.86 -12.42 3.62
N GLY A 150 23.60 -12.56 4.71
CA GLY A 150 23.74 -11.52 5.73
C GLY A 150 24.08 -10.15 5.14
N VAL A 151 23.39 -9.12 5.65
CA VAL A 151 23.73 -7.72 5.40
C VAL A 151 25.16 -7.49 5.87
N GLY A 152 25.95 -6.74 5.10
CA GLY A 152 27.32 -6.38 5.44
C GLY A 152 27.39 -5.74 6.82
N LYS A 153 28.52 -5.90 7.51
CA LYS A 153 28.66 -5.48 8.91
C LYS A 153 28.59 -3.96 9.11
N ASP A 154 28.66 -3.16 8.05
CA ASP A 154 28.75 -1.70 8.10
C ASP A 154 27.69 -1.06 7.19
N THR A 155 26.42 -1.36 7.42
CA THR A 155 25.31 -0.83 6.60
C THR A 155 24.26 -0.20 7.51
N ASP A 156 23.95 1.06 7.26
CA ASP A 156 22.84 1.75 7.91
C ASP A 156 21.56 1.37 7.17
N PHE A 157 20.58 0.79 7.87
CA PHE A 157 19.34 0.34 7.22
C PHE A 157 18.09 0.75 7.97
N ALA A 158 17.04 1.03 7.21
CA ALA A 158 15.71 1.29 7.73
C ALA A 158 14.83 0.05 7.61
N ILE A 159 14.07 -0.26 8.67
CA ILE A 159 12.95 -1.20 8.60
C ILE A 159 11.65 -0.40 8.64
N TRP A 160 10.90 -0.45 7.55
CA TRP A 160 9.65 0.27 7.35
C TRP A 160 8.47 -0.68 7.49
N MET A 161 7.57 -0.38 8.43
CA MET A 161 6.25 -1.03 8.52
C MET A 161 5.13 -0.01 8.64
N HIS A 162 3.94 -0.38 8.18
CA HIS A 162 2.76 0.47 8.30
C HIS A 162 2.21 0.44 9.73
N ARG A 163 1.98 1.63 10.30
CA ARG A 163 1.22 1.83 11.54
C ARG A 163 -0.18 2.29 11.19
N ARG A 164 -1.08 2.13 12.16
CA ARG A 164 -2.45 2.64 12.13
C ARG A 164 -2.53 4.09 11.63
N CYS A 165 -3.43 4.36 10.69
CA CYS A 165 -3.93 5.70 10.41
C CYS A 165 -4.81 6.15 11.60
N SER A 166 -4.43 7.21 12.33
CA SER A 166 -5.37 7.89 13.22
C SER A 166 -6.38 8.65 12.37
N SER A 167 -7.59 8.87 12.90
CA SER A 167 -8.68 9.58 12.22
C SER A 167 -8.34 11.01 11.77
N ASP A 168 -7.21 11.55 12.21
CA ASP A 168 -6.80 12.92 11.97
C ASP A 168 -6.04 13.11 10.63
N CYS A 169 -5.72 12.03 9.92
CA CYS A 169 -5.13 12.13 8.58
C CYS A 169 -6.16 12.40 7.47
N ALA A 170 -7.45 12.46 7.79
CA ALA A 170 -8.52 12.80 6.84
C ALA A 170 -8.78 14.32 6.74
N GLY A 171 -8.00 15.14 7.45
CA GLY A 171 -8.16 16.60 7.53
C GLY A 171 -7.03 17.42 6.88
N ILE A 172 -6.19 16.81 6.04
CA ILE A 172 -5.23 17.51 5.17
C ILE A 172 -5.60 17.21 3.73
#